data_AF-A0A0A6VQG0-F1
#
_entry.id   AF-A0A0A6VQG0-F1
#
_cell.length_a   1.000
_cell.length_b   1.000
_cell.length_c   1.000
_cell.angle_alpha   90.00
_cell.angle_beta   90.00
_cell.angle_gamma   90.00
#
_symmetry.space_group_name_H-M   'P 1'
#
loop_
_entity.id
_entity.type
_entity.pdbx_description
1 polymer ?
#
loop_
_entity_poly.entity_id
_entity_poly.type
_entity_poly.pdbx_seq_one_letter_code
_entity_poly.pdbx_strand_id
1 'polypeptide(L)'
;MITHYRHTTRTAVAALITAAGLGLTGCGTEGPETGTDVEDVTEGEVLESSPAPENNPTAGDTFIGNYDQDFYDERETYAGQEVTLSAEVNDVLDDDAFVIAGTAETTVDPLLVLYNMDQIDIEEGQVVEVTGTVQEAFDLPTIEDETQKDLEDDLYQDYDQQPYLEATDVQLIPEE
;
A
#
# COMPACT_ATOMS: atom_id res chain seq x y z
N MET A 1 15.30 24.63 -37.36
CA MET A 1 13.88 24.95 -37.12
C MET A 1 13.79 25.33 -35.65
N ILE A 2 13.63 26.63 -35.39
CA ILE A 2 13.65 27.23 -34.05
C ILE A 2 12.21 27.39 -33.59
N THR A 3 11.87 26.93 -32.40
CA THR A 3 10.76 27.51 -31.63
C THR A 3 11.12 27.45 -30.16
N HIS A 4 11.66 28.55 -29.65
CA HIS A 4 11.72 28.83 -28.22
C HIS A 4 10.31 29.12 -27.73
N TYR A 5 9.85 28.40 -26.71
CA TYR A 5 8.72 28.85 -25.91
C TYR A 5 9.26 29.48 -24.62
N ARG A 6 9.19 30.81 -24.57
CA ARG A 6 9.29 31.57 -23.34
C ARG A 6 7.95 32.28 -23.18
N HIS A 7 7.25 32.01 -22.08
CA HIS A 7 6.45 33.06 -21.49
C HIS A 7 6.59 33.05 -19.97
N THR A 8 7.06 34.20 -19.52
CA THR A 8 7.22 34.64 -18.15
C THR A 8 5.86 35.03 -17.54
N THR A 9 5.82 35.13 -16.21
CA THR A 9 5.44 36.34 -15.41
C THR A 9 4.34 36.12 -14.36
N ARG A 10 4.77 36.17 -13.09
CA ARG A 10 4.29 37.03 -11.98
C ARG A 10 3.05 36.69 -11.10
N THR A 11 3.39 36.55 -9.81
CA THR A 11 2.85 37.20 -8.58
C THR A 11 1.45 36.89 -8.05
N ALA A 12 1.46 36.17 -6.92
CA ALA A 12 0.95 36.52 -5.58
C ALA A 12 -0.45 37.13 -5.39
N VAL A 13 -1.32 36.40 -4.65
CA VAL A 13 -2.50 36.89 -3.92
C VAL A 13 -2.63 36.04 -2.63
N ALA A 14 -2.17 36.54 -1.49
CA ALA A 14 -2.95 37.17 -0.40
C ALA A 14 -3.82 36.20 0.43
N ALA A 15 -3.29 35.83 1.60
CA ALA A 15 -3.96 35.09 2.66
C ALA A 15 -4.78 36.02 3.56
N LEU A 16 -6.04 35.69 3.83
CA LEU A 16 -6.84 36.15 4.97
C LEU A 16 -8.02 35.19 5.19
N ILE A 17 -7.99 34.37 6.24
CA ILE A 17 -9.20 33.72 6.77
C ILE A 17 -9.28 34.00 8.27
N THR A 18 -10.33 34.74 8.62
CA THR A 18 -10.72 35.15 9.96
C THR A 18 -11.44 34.01 10.68
N ALA A 19 -10.95 33.66 11.88
CA ALA A 19 -11.62 32.76 12.80
C ALA A 19 -12.65 33.51 13.66
N ALA A 20 -13.87 32.98 13.78
CA ALA A 20 -14.74 33.04 14.97
C ALA A 20 -16.09 32.35 14.68
N GLY A 21 -16.50 31.42 15.55
CA GLY A 21 -17.84 30.85 15.53
C GLY A 21 -18.06 29.70 16.52
N LEU A 22 -18.00 29.99 17.82
CA LEU A 22 -18.50 29.10 18.88
C LEU A 22 -20.03 29.17 18.90
N GLY A 23 -20.70 28.01 18.74
CA GLY A 23 -22.14 27.86 18.91
C GLY A 23 -22.45 26.62 19.72
N LEU A 24 -22.35 26.72 21.06
CA LEU A 24 -22.86 25.71 21.98
C LEU A 24 -24.25 26.12 22.46
N THR A 25 -25.26 25.49 21.86
CA THR A 25 -26.63 25.37 22.36
C THR A 25 -26.90 23.87 22.36
N GLY A 26 -27.28 23.18 23.42
CA GLY A 26 -27.89 23.57 24.68
C GLY A 26 -29.04 22.58 24.93
N CYS A 27 -29.04 22.00 26.14
CA CYS A 27 -30.15 21.31 26.82
C CYS A 27 -30.35 19.80 26.57
N GLY A 28 -30.25 19.02 27.65
CA GLY A 28 -30.55 17.58 27.64
C GLY A 28 -30.49 16.84 28.98
N THR A 29 -30.87 17.47 30.09
CA THR A 29 -31.42 16.91 31.35
C THR A 29 -30.60 15.91 32.21
N GLU A 30 -30.76 16.11 33.52
CA GLU A 30 -30.04 15.54 34.66
C GLU A 30 -30.98 14.59 35.43
N GLY A 31 -30.58 13.32 35.63
CA GLY A 31 -31.05 12.35 36.66
C GLY A 31 -32.52 11.84 36.61
N PRO A 32 -32.84 10.66 37.20
CA PRO A 32 -32.21 10.08 38.37
C PRO A 32 -31.72 8.62 38.24
N GLU A 33 -30.76 8.31 39.09
CA GLU A 33 -30.27 6.98 39.48
C GLU A 33 -31.44 6.03 39.85
N THR A 34 -31.47 4.83 39.25
CA THR A 34 -32.10 3.66 39.87
C THR A 34 -31.16 2.48 39.70
N GLY A 35 -30.66 1.98 40.83
CA GLY A 35 -29.70 0.90 40.89
C GLY A 35 -30.36 -0.47 41.08
N THR A 36 -29.59 -1.49 40.64
CA THR A 36 -29.66 -2.92 41.01
C THR A 36 -30.86 -3.69 40.43
N ASP A 37 -30.74 -4.90 39.89
CA ASP A 37 -29.67 -5.92 39.82
C ASP A 37 -30.23 -7.03 38.90
N VAL A 38 -29.40 -7.67 38.07
CA VAL A 38 -29.33 -9.14 37.96
C VAL A 38 -28.31 -9.59 36.90
N GLU A 39 -27.30 -10.30 37.41
CA GLU A 39 -26.78 -11.61 36.99
C GLU A 39 -26.03 -11.79 35.64
N ASP A 40 -24.76 -12.16 35.84
CA ASP A 40 -23.78 -12.81 34.98
C ASP A 40 -24.31 -13.60 33.78
N VAL A 41 -23.80 -13.25 32.59
CA VAL A 41 -23.51 -14.21 31.53
C VAL A 41 -22.09 -13.91 31.04
N THR A 42 -21.11 -14.50 31.71
CA THR A 42 -19.85 -14.80 31.04
C THR A 42 -20.12 -16.00 30.14
N GLU A 43 -20.18 -15.81 28.82
CA GLU A 43 -19.94 -16.85 27.81
C GLU A 43 -20.05 -16.27 26.39
N GLY A 44 -18.96 -16.42 25.62
CA GLY A 44 -19.07 -16.58 24.18
C GLY A 44 -18.69 -15.38 23.33
N GLU A 45 -17.53 -15.50 22.67
CA GLU A 45 -17.18 -14.85 21.41
C GLU A 45 -18.41 -14.56 20.51
N VAL A 46 -18.54 -13.31 20.10
CA VAL A 46 -18.99 -12.96 18.75
C VAL A 46 -18.17 -11.76 18.28
N LEU A 47 -16.91 -12.03 17.94
CA LEU A 47 -16.16 -11.19 17.01
C LEU A 47 -16.72 -11.44 15.60
N GLU A 48 -17.98 -11.10 15.36
CA GLU A 48 -18.58 -11.25 14.03
C GLU A 48 -19.44 -10.05 13.72
N SER A 49 -18.76 -9.01 13.24
CA SER A 49 -19.17 -8.23 12.07
C SER A 49 -17.99 -7.35 11.69
N SER A 50 -16.99 -7.92 11.00
CA SER A 50 -16.19 -7.11 10.09
C SER A 50 -17.13 -6.65 8.99
N PRO A 51 -17.47 -5.35 8.88
CA PRO A 51 -18.02 -4.87 7.61
C PRO A 51 -16.98 -5.15 6.54
N ALA A 52 -17.41 -5.75 5.42
CA ALA A 52 -16.58 -5.86 4.22
C ALA A 52 -16.00 -4.47 3.90
N PRO A 53 -14.70 -4.34 3.56
CA PRO A 53 -14.11 -3.04 3.32
C PRO A 53 -14.85 -2.36 2.17
N GLU A 54 -15.51 -1.24 2.48
CA GLU A 54 -15.94 -0.30 1.45
C GLU A 54 -14.66 0.33 0.89
N ASN A 55 -14.31 -0.05 -0.34
CA ASN A 55 -13.12 0.39 -1.09
C ASN A 55 -13.14 1.90 -1.38
N ASN A 56 -12.94 2.71 -0.35
CA ASN A 56 -12.69 4.14 -0.50
C ASN A 56 -11.56 4.52 0.45
N PRO A 57 -10.29 4.56 -0.02
CA PRO A 57 -9.14 4.78 0.86
C PRO A 57 -9.31 6.14 1.55
N THR A 58 -9.50 6.11 2.87
CA THR A 58 -9.35 7.30 3.70
C THR A 58 -7.86 7.50 3.92
N ALA A 59 -7.41 8.76 3.97
CA ALA A 59 -6.01 9.07 4.26
C ALA A 59 -5.62 8.49 5.63
N GLY A 60 -4.96 7.32 5.61
CA GLY A 60 -4.62 6.54 6.80
C GLY A 60 -4.91 5.04 6.69
N ASP A 61 -5.66 4.58 5.68
CA ASP A 61 -5.88 3.16 5.42
C ASP A 61 -4.95 2.68 4.31
N THR A 62 -3.94 1.88 4.66
CA THR A 62 -3.11 1.09 3.74
C THR A 62 -4.04 0.28 2.84
N PHE A 63 -3.85 0.32 1.52
CA PHE A 63 -4.61 -0.55 0.60
C PHE A 63 -4.30 -2.00 0.92
N ILE A 64 -5.32 -2.85 1.05
CA ILE A 64 -5.15 -4.29 1.28
C ILE A 64 -6.01 -5.02 0.26
N GLY A 65 -5.39 -5.80 -0.62
CA GLY A 65 -6.09 -6.50 -1.69
C GLY A 65 -5.22 -7.44 -2.50
N ASN A 66 -5.77 -8.02 -3.56
CA ASN A 66 -4.99 -8.81 -4.50
C ASN A 66 -4.21 -7.89 -5.43
N TYR A 67 -3.10 -8.40 -5.96
CA TYR A 67 -2.46 -7.81 -7.11
C TYR A 67 -3.24 -8.21 -8.38
N ASP A 68 -4.05 -7.29 -8.87
CA ASP A 68 -4.93 -7.49 -10.02
C ASP A 68 -4.97 -6.27 -10.94
N GLN A 69 -5.73 -6.38 -12.02
CA GLN A 69 -5.78 -5.36 -13.06
C GLN A 69 -6.32 -4.02 -12.53
N ASP A 70 -7.28 -4.04 -11.60
CA ASP A 70 -7.83 -2.82 -11.01
C ASP A 70 -6.74 -2.08 -10.19
N PHE A 71 -6.01 -2.80 -9.33
CA PHE A 71 -4.86 -2.21 -8.63
C PHE A 71 -3.79 -1.70 -9.60
N TYR A 72 -3.47 -2.47 -10.65
CA TYR A 72 -2.48 -2.10 -11.64
C TYR A 72 -2.80 -0.79 -12.37
N ASP A 73 -4.06 -0.62 -12.79
CA ASP A 73 -4.51 0.59 -13.48
C ASP A 73 -4.51 1.81 -12.54
N GLU A 74 -4.73 1.60 -11.24
CA GLU A 74 -4.75 2.66 -10.23
C GLU A 74 -3.41 2.87 -9.50
N ARG A 75 -2.37 2.07 -9.79
CA ARG A 75 -1.10 2.00 -9.04
C ARG A 75 -0.40 3.35 -8.87
N GLU A 76 -0.50 4.23 -9.87
CA GLU A 76 0.08 5.59 -9.81
C GLU A 76 -0.54 6.43 -8.68
N THR A 77 -1.77 6.14 -8.29
CA THR A 77 -2.42 6.80 -7.15
C THR A 77 -1.79 6.38 -5.83
N TYR A 78 -1.25 5.16 -5.75
CA TYR A 78 -0.61 4.59 -4.55
C TYR A 78 0.89 4.87 -4.48
N ALA A 79 1.48 5.57 -5.47
CA ALA A 79 2.88 5.95 -5.45
C ALA A 79 3.28 6.69 -4.15
N GLY A 80 4.35 6.21 -3.51
CA GLY A 80 4.83 6.69 -2.21
C GLY A 80 3.94 6.32 -1.01
N GLN A 81 2.93 5.47 -1.21
CA GLN A 81 2.06 4.95 -0.16
C GLN A 81 2.40 3.47 0.12
N GLU A 82 2.21 3.08 1.38
CA GLU A 82 2.28 1.68 1.78
C GLU A 82 0.99 0.96 1.36
N VAL A 83 1.15 -0.26 0.85
CA VAL A 83 0.08 -1.16 0.43
C VAL A 83 0.42 -2.59 0.86
N THR A 84 -0.60 -3.42 0.99
CA THR A 84 -0.51 -4.87 1.20
C THR A 84 -1.16 -5.58 0.03
N LEU A 85 -0.37 -6.36 -0.71
CA LEU A 85 -0.77 -7.06 -1.92
C LEU A 85 -0.67 -8.57 -1.73
N SER A 86 -1.77 -9.29 -2.00
CA SER A 86 -1.78 -10.74 -2.14
C SER A 86 -1.56 -11.13 -3.60
N ALA A 87 -0.54 -11.92 -3.88
CA ALA A 87 -0.12 -12.23 -5.26
C ALA A 87 0.60 -13.59 -5.34
N GLU A 88 0.72 -14.13 -6.55
CA GLU A 88 1.54 -15.31 -6.80
C GLU A 88 2.95 -14.87 -7.22
N VAL A 89 3.98 -15.57 -6.71
CA VAL A 89 5.36 -15.35 -7.12
C VAL A 89 5.55 -15.90 -8.53
N ASN A 90 5.84 -15.02 -9.46
CA ASN A 90 6.06 -15.36 -10.86
C ASN A 90 7.48 -15.84 -11.14
N ASP A 91 8.47 -15.18 -10.54
CA ASP A 91 9.89 -15.49 -10.70
C ASP A 91 10.68 -15.01 -9.45
N VAL A 92 11.82 -15.63 -9.17
CA VAL A 92 12.72 -15.25 -8.08
C VAL A 92 14.04 -14.83 -8.69
N LEU A 93 14.37 -13.54 -8.58
CA LEU A 93 15.56 -12.96 -9.20
C LEU A 93 16.80 -13.21 -8.34
N ASP A 94 16.70 -12.92 -7.04
CA ASP A 94 17.79 -13.01 -6.08
C ASP A 94 17.26 -13.25 -4.65
N ASP A 95 18.16 -13.40 -3.68
CA ASP A 95 17.83 -13.59 -2.26
C ASP A 95 17.06 -12.41 -1.63
N ASP A 96 17.05 -11.25 -2.30
CA ASP A 96 16.41 -10.00 -1.85
C ASP A 96 15.43 -9.43 -2.89
N ALA A 97 15.14 -10.17 -3.97
CA ALA A 97 14.23 -9.71 -5.02
C ALA A 97 13.46 -10.86 -5.67
N PHE A 98 12.15 -10.68 -5.81
CA PHE A 98 11.28 -11.57 -6.58
C PHE A 98 10.26 -10.76 -7.36
N VAL A 99 9.55 -11.43 -8.25
CA VAL A 99 8.56 -10.85 -9.14
C VAL A 99 7.22 -11.46 -8.78
N ILE A 100 6.22 -10.61 -8.55
CA ILE A 100 4.84 -11.07 -8.36
C ILE A 100 4.02 -10.84 -9.62
N ALA A 101 3.04 -11.70 -9.83
CA ALA A 101 2.00 -11.52 -10.82
C ALA A 101 0.63 -11.76 -10.18
N GLY A 102 -0.42 -11.59 -10.97
CA GLY A 102 -1.77 -11.94 -10.55
C GLY A 102 -1.85 -13.39 -10.05
N THR A 103 -2.85 -13.67 -9.23
CA THR A 103 -3.12 -15.04 -8.78
C THR A 103 -3.69 -15.88 -9.93
N ALA A 104 -3.92 -17.18 -9.73
CA ALA A 104 -4.52 -18.05 -10.75
C ALA A 104 -5.87 -17.53 -11.33
N GLU A 105 -6.54 -16.60 -10.66
CA GLU A 105 -7.80 -16.00 -11.09
C GLU A 105 -7.62 -14.68 -11.87
N THR A 106 -6.43 -14.07 -11.84
CA THR A 106 -6.14 -12.78 -12.46
C THR A 106 -4.93 -12.86 -13.38
N THR A 107 -4.84 -11.95 -14.36
CA THR A 107 -3.66 -11.85 -15.23
C THR A 107 -3.34 -10.38 -15.37
N VAL A 108 -2.18 -10.01 -14.84
CA VAL A 108 -1.68 -8.64 -14.76
C VAL A 108 -0.19 -8.69 -15.06
N ASP A 109 0.35 -7.58 -15.56
CA ASP A 109 1.78 -7.44 -15.83
C ASP A 109 2.59 -7.67 -14.54
N PRO A 110 3.75 -8.32 -14.60
CA PRO A 110 4.54 -8.60 -13.41
C PRO A 110 5.00 -7.32 -12.69
N LEU A 111 5.10 -7.38 -11.37
CA LEU A 111 5.65 -6.33 -10.53
C LEU A 111 6.90 -6.81 -9.80
N LEU A 112 7.98 -6.04 -9.91
CA LEU A 112 9.20 -6.27 -9.14
C LEU A 112 8.96 -5.94 -7.66
N VAL A 113 9.38 -6.85 -6.79
CA VAL A 113 9.40 -6.66 -5.34
C VAL A 113 10.84 -6.74 -4.86
N LEU A 114 11.28 -5.69 -4.17
CA LEU A 114 12.57 -5.65 -3.48
C LEU A 114 12.32 -5.71 -1.98
N TYR A 115 13.13 -6.46 -1.25
CA TYR A 115 13.05 -6.52 0.21
C TYR A 115 14.44 -6.47 0.82
N ASN A 116 14.54 -5.92 2.02
CA ASN A 116 15.79 -5.82 2.77
C ASN A 116 15.61 -6.33 4.19
N MET A 117 15.17 -7.59 4.30
CA MET A 117 14.90 -8.26 5.58
C MET A 117 15.58 -9.63 5.62
N ASP A 118 15.38 -10.39 6.70
CA ASP A 118 15.89 -11.75 6.79
C ASP A 118 15.40 -12.58 5.59
N GLN A 119 16.29 -13.43 5.08
CA GLN A 119 16.01 -14.27 3.93
C GLN A 119 14.75 -15.12 4.14
N ILE A 120 13.84 -15.06 3.17
CA ILE A 120 12.60 -15.82 3.15
C ILE A 120 12.74 -16.89 2.08
N ASP A 121 12.37 -18.13 2.41
CA ASP A 121 12.40 -19.26 1.48
C ASP A 121 11.18 -19.17 0.55
N ILE A 122 11.31 -18.38 -0.51
CA ILE A 122 10.27 -18.13 -1.51
C ILE A 122 10.59 -18.92 -2.78
N GLU A 123 9.59 -19.60 -3.30
CA GLU A 123 9.66 -20.37 -4.55
C GLU A 123 8.63 -19.85 -5.56
N GLU A 124 8.92 -20.06 -6.85
CA GLU A 124 8.00 -19.79 -7.96
C GLU A 124 6.66 -20.51 -7.74
N GLY A 125 5.56 -19.81 -7.99
CA GLY A 125 4.19 -20.34 -7.85
C GLY A 125 3.63 -20.33 -6.42
N GLN A 126 4.38 -19.85 -5.43
CA GLN A 126 3.84 -19.66 -4.07
C GLN A 126 2.99 -18.39 -3.99
N VAL A 127 1.93 -18.43 -3.19
CA VAL A 127 1.11 -17.25 -2.88
C VAL A 127 1.71 -16.52 -1.67
N VAL A 128 1.92 -15.22 -1.83
CA VAL A 128 2.50 -14.35 -0.82
C VAL A 128 1.60 -13.15 -0.56
N GLU A 129 1.65 -12.64 0.67
CA GLU A 129 1.16 -11.33 1.05
C GLU A 129 2.36 -10.42 1.27
N VAL A 130 2.44 -9.33 0.49
CA VAL A 130 3.56 -8.40 0.49
C VAL A 130 3.08 -7.04 0.97
N THR A 131 3.62 -6.56 2.08
CA THR A 131 3.43 -5.18 2.53
C THR A 131 4.64 -4.35 2.15
N GLY A 132 4.42 -3.23 1.46
CA GLY A 132 5.50 -2.39 0.97
C GLY A 132 5.05 -1.04 0.43
N THR A 133 6.01 -0.18 0.12
CA THR A 133 5.77 1.14 -0.48
C THR A 133 5.85 1.04 -2.01
N VAL A 134 4.83 1.56 -2.70
CA VAL A 134 4.81 1.60 -4.18
C VAL A 134 5.75 2.69 -4.67
N GLN A 135 6.69 2.33 -5.53
CA GLN A 135 7.67 3.24 -6.12
C GLN A 135 7.41 3.39 -7.62
N GLU A 136 7.54 4.61 -8.13
CA GLU A 136 7.12 4.94 -9.51
C GLU A 136 8.09 4.44 -10.57
N ALA A 137 9.38 4.40 -10.26
CA ALA A 137 10.43 4.07 -11.22
C ALA A 137 11.60 3.38 -10.53
N PHE A 138 11.91 2.17 -10.96
CA PHE A 138 13.10 1.43 -10.60
C PHE A 138 14.30 1.98 -11.38
N ASP A 139 15.37 2.27 -10.65
CA ASP A 139 16.64 2.73 -11.20
C ASP A 139 17.74 1.91 -10.54
N LEU A 140 18.25 0.90 -11.25
CA LEU A 140 19.26 -0.03 -10.76
C LEU A 140 20.46 0.68 -10.10
N PRO A 141 21.11 1.70 -10.72
CA PRO A 141 22.29 2.31 -10.11
C PRO A 141 21.96 3.07 -8.82
N THR A 142 20.75 3.60 -8.67
CA THR A 142 20.29 4.18 -7.40
C THR A 142 20.11 3.11 -6.33
N ILE A 143 19.45 2.00 -6.65
CA ILE A 143 19.22 0.89 -5.71
C ILE A 143 20.54 0.26 -5.25
N GLU A 144 21.50 0.07 -6.16
CA GLU A 144 22.84 -0.43 -5.80
C GLU A 144 23.59 0.52 -4.87
N ASP A 145 23.50 1.83 -5.09
CA ASP A 145 24.12 2.83 -4.19
C ASP A 145 23.42 2.87 -2.83
N GLU A 146 22.10 2.74 -2.77
CA GLU A 146 21.34 2.75 -1.52
C GLU A 146 21.55 1.46 -0.70
N THR A 147 21.51 0.31 -1.35
CA THR A 147 21.66 -1.00 -0.71
C THR A 147 23.11 -1.42 -0.51
N GLN A 148 24.04 -0.76 -1.21
CA GLN A 148 25.46 -1.14 -1.29
C GLN A 148 25.66 -2.59 -1.77
N LYS A 149 24.75 -3.07 -2.64
CA LYS A 149 24.79 -4.39 -3.28
C LYS A 149 25.14 -4.25 -4.76
N ASP A 150 25.71 -5.31 -5.31
CA ASP A 150 26.04 -5.45 -6.74
C ASP A 150 24.95 -6.37 -7.32
N LEU A 151 24.02 -5.78 -8.07
CA LEU A 151 22.84 -6.46 -8.62
C LEU A 151 23.10 -6.80 -10.09
N GLU A 152 22.71 -7.99 -10.55
CA GLU A 152 23.00 -8.42 -11.92
C GLU A 152 22.16 -7.65 -12.96
N ASP A 153 22.79 -6.78 -13.76
CA ASP A 153 22.12 -5.95 -14.78
C ASP A 153 21.14 -6.75 -15.67
N ASP A 154 21.55 -7.94 -16.12
CA ASP A 154 20.74 -8.79 -17.02
C ASP A 154 19.40 -9.22 -16.37
N LEU A 155 19.34 -9.36 -15.04
CA LEU A 155 18.11 -9.72 -14.31
C LEU A 155 17.15 -8.52 -14.16
N TYR A 156 17.69 -7.31 -14.06
CA TYR A 156 16.90 -6.11 -13.76
C TYR A 156 16.60 -5.22 -14.97
N GLN A 157 17.22 -5.50 -16.13
CA GLN A 157 17.11 -4.66 -17.33
C GLN A 157 15.66 -4.44 -17.80
N ASP A 158 14.78 -5.43 -17.66
CA ASP A 158 13.38 -5.34 -18.08
C ASP A 158 12.54 -4.42 -17.16
N TYR A 159 13.01 -4.21 -15.93
CA TYR A 159 12.34 -3.40 -14.91
C TYR A 159 12.83 -1.95 -14.88
N ASP A 160 13.79 -1.55 -15.72
CA ASP A 160 14.27 -0.16 -15.79
C ASP A 160 13.12 0.82 -16.03
N GLN A 161 13.03 1.83 -15.17
CA GLN A 161 11.96 2.84 -15.15
C GLN A 161 10.54 2.26 -14.97
N GLN A 162 10.39 0.98 -14.64
CA GLN A 162 9.11 0.39 -14.26
C GLN A 162 8.81 0.66 -12.78
N PRO A 163 7.55 0.74 -12.37
CA PRO A 163 7.22 0.79 -10.96
C PRO A 163 7.59 -0.53 -10.27
N TYR A 164 7.91 -0.44 -8.99
CA TYR A 164 8.26 -1.58 -8.16
C TYR A 164 7.70 -1.39 -6.75
N LEU A 165 7.74 -2.46 -5.95
CA LEU A 165 7.33 -2.42 -4.56
C LEU A 165 8.57 -2.60 -3.67
N GLU A 166 8.82 -1.64 -2.79
CA GLU A 166 9.79 -1.79 -1.71
C GLU A 166 9.10 -2.42 -0.50
N ALA A 167 9.28 -3.73 -0.34
CA ALA A 167 8.63 -4.51 0.69
C ALA A 167 9.31 -4.35 2.05
N THR A 168 8.48 -4.12 3.06
CA THR A 168 8.85 -4.07 4.48
C THR A 168 8.46 -5.34 5.23
N ASP A 169 7.50 -6.11 4.69
CA ASP A 169 7.06 -7.40 5.21
C ASP A 169 6.58 -8.30 4.05
N VAL A 170 6.92 -9.58 4.12
CA VAL A 170 6.47 -10.60 3.16
C VAL A 170 6.10 -11.85 3.96
N GLN A 171 4.89 -12.34 3.74
CA GLN A 171 4.36 -13.51 4.41
C GLN A 171 3.89 -14.54 3.38
N LEU A 172 4.31 -15.79 3.57
CA LEU A 172 3.85 -16.92 2.76
C LEU A 172 2.43 -17.31 3.19
N ILE A 173 1.52 -17.41 2.23
CA ILE A 173 0.14 -17.85 2.46
C ILE A 173 0.05 -19.33 2.09
N PRO A 174 -0.20 -20.24 3.05
CA PRO A 174 -0.34 -21.65 2.74
C PRO A 174 -1.59 -21.91 1.89
N GLU A 175 -1.44 -22.70 0.83
CA GLU A 175 -2.59 -23.21 0.07
C GLU A 175 -3.36 -24.24 0.92
N GLU A 176 -4.67 -24.05 1.10
CA GLU A 176 -5.56 -24.93 1.89
C GLU A 176 -5.98 -26.23 1.16
#